data_AF-A0AB74KWS4-F1
#
_entry.id   AF-A0AB74KWS4-F1
#
_cell.length_a   1.000
_cell.length_b   1.000
_cell.length_c   1.000
_cell.angle_alpha   90.00
_cell.angle_beta   90.00
_cell.angle_gamma   90.00
#
_symmetry.space_group_name_H-M   'P 1'
#
loop_
_entity.id
_entity.type
_entity.pdbx_description
1 polymer ?
#
loop_
_entity_poly.entity_id
_entity_poly.type
_entity_poly.pdbx_seq_one_letter_code
_entity_poly.pdbx_strand_id
1 'polypeptide(L)'
;MPDWFVEIRVILSNSWVFILSPAIIIFYLRKDWPAFYFSIITAAFFLYGTLIYSALREFDDIYIWRYVVWAFNDIAWMAIIAYLGIKDKVYLWQSVLGQLVVIMAPILQLFRLVDRHLWDLSYSTYMYKTLLPLINIGTVVVCYLPLIYLFTRRSQQT
;
A
#
# COMPACT_ATOMS: atom_id res chain seq x y z
N MET A 1 1.60 29.75 -9.12
CA MET A 1 2.41 28.55 -8.81
C MET A 1 2.46 27.71 -10.07
N PRO A 2 3.55 27.00 -10.37
CA PRO A 2 3.63 26.19 -11.59
C PRO A 2 2.60 25.05 -11.59
N ASP A 3 1.95 24.79 -12.72
CA ASP A 3 0.86 23.80 -12.82
C ASP A 3 1.32 22.37 -12.47
N TRP A 4 2.56 22.03 -12.83
CA TRP A 4 3.18 20.75 -12.48
C TRP A 4 3.27 20.52 -10.96
N PHE A 5 3.41 21.58 -10.15
CA PHE A 5 3.48 21.47 -8.70
C PHE A 5 2.11 21.18 -8.07
N VAL A 6 1.05 21.70 -8.69
CA VAL A 6 -0.33 21.46 -8.27
C VAL A 6 -0.72 20.02 -8.58
N GLU A 7 -0.39 19.51 -9.77
CA GLU A 7 -0.63 18.11 -10.14
C GLU A 7 0.11 17.14 -9.22
N ILE A 8 1.40 17.38 -8.96
CA ILE A 8 2.19 16.57 -8.03
C ILE A 8 1.56 16.58 -6.63
N ARG A 9 1.14 17.75 -6.13
CA ARG A 9 0.49 17.87 -4.82
C ARG A 9 -0.83 17.11 -4.79
N VAL A 10 -1.65 17.17 -5.84
CA VAL A 10 -2.93 16.46 -5.93
C VAL A 10 -2.72 14.94 -5.99
N ILE A 11 -1.73 14.48 -6.75
CA ILE A 11 -1.36 13.06 -6.83
C ILE A 11 -0.86 12.58 -5.47
N LEU A 12 0.00 13.35 -4.81
CA LEU A 12 0.49 13.05 -3.46
C LEU A 12 -0.64 13.08 -2.42
N SER A 13 -1.54 14.06 -2.46
CA SER A 13 -2.62 14.18 -1.48
C SER A 13 -3.68 13.08 -1.62
N ASN A 14 -3.93 12.63 -2.85
CA ASN A 14 -4.83 11.51 -3.12
C ASN A 14 -4.17 10.15 -2.85
N SER A 15 -2.84 10.12 -2.74
CA SER A 15 -2.08 8.91 -2.45
C SER A 15 -1.75 8.80 -0.97
N TRP A 16 -1.83 7.59 -0.44
CA TRP A 16 -1.28 7.24 0.88
C TRP A 16 0.24 7.51 1.00
N VAL A 17 0.91 7.78 -0.13
CA VAL A 17 2.31 8.21 -0.25
C VAL A 17 2.62 9.48 0.55
N PHE A 18 1.73 10.48 0.56
CA PHE A 18 1.96 11.69 1.35
C PHE A 18 1.99 11.38 2.84
N ILE A 19 1.12 10.48 3.30
CA ILE A 19 1.09 10.01 4.69
C ILE A 19 2.32 9.17 5.01
N LEU A 20 2.92 8.44 4.06
CA LEU A 20 4.15 7.68 4.28
C LEU A 20 5.42 8.55 4.27
N SER A 21 5.37 9.75 3.66
CA SER A 21 6.55 10.60 3.49
C SER A 21 7.27 10.97 4.79
N PRO A 22 6.60 11.30 5.92
CA PRO A 22 7.29 11.60 7.17
C PRO A 22 8.03 10.38 7.73
N ALA A 23 7.43 9.18 7.64
CA ALA A 23 8.06 7.95 8.11
C ALA A 23 9.36 7.66 7.34
N ILE A 24 9.33 7.78 6.00
CA ILE A 24 10.50 7.56 5.14
C ILE A 24 11.64 8.52 5.52
N ILE A 25 11.33 9.81 5.72
CA ILE A 25 12.32 10.81 6.13
C ILE A 25 12.93 10.47 7.48
N ILE A 26 12.11 10.09 8.47
CA ILE A 26 12.59 9.75 9.81
C ILE A 26 13.48 8.50 9.77
N PHE A 27 13.09 7.45 9.04
CA PHE A 27 13.91 6.23 8.91
C PHE A 27 15.24 6.50 8.21
N TYR A 28 15.23 7.36 7.18
CA TYR A 28 16.46 7.79 6.49
C TYR A 28 17.40 8.53 7.45
N LEU A 29 16.91 9.52 8.20
CA LEU A 29 17.71 10.28 9.16
C LEU A 29 18.24 9.40 10.31
N ARG A 30 17.45 8.42 10.75
CA ARG A 30 17.81 7.45 11.79
C ARG A 30 18.74 6.34 11.29
N LYS A 31 18.98 6.24 9.98
CA LYS A 31 19.71 5.13 9.33
C LYS A 31 19.10 3.74 9.61
N ASP A 32 17.79 3.69 9.83
CA ASP A 32 17.05 2.42 10.01
C ASP A 32 16.71 1.84 8.63
N TRP A 33 17.73 1.26 7.98
CA TRP A 33 17.63 0.73 6.62
C TRP A 33 16.53 -0.32 6.45
N PRO A 34 16.31 -1.26 7.38
CA PRO A 34 15.24 -2.25 7.22
C PRO A 34 13.83 -1.65 7.15
N ALA A 35 13.51 -0.71 8.04
CA ALA A 35 12.20 -0.03 8.02
C ALA A 35 12.09 0.96 6.84
N PHE A 36 13.21 1.56 6.44
CA PHE A 36 13.28 2.44 5.27
C PHE A 36 12.95 1.70 3.96
N TYR A 37 13.56 0.54 3.71
CA TYR A 37 13.29 -0.25 2.50
C TYR A 37 11.82 -0.68 2.42
N PHE A 38 11.23 -1.14 3.52
CA PHE A 38 9.82 -1.49 3.58
C PHE A 38 8.91 -0.29 3.23
N SER A 39 9.19 0.87 3.83
CA SER A 39 8.38 2.07 3.65
C SER A 39 8.48 2.65 2.24
N ILE A 40 9.68 2.65 1.65
CA ILE A 40 9.89 3.12 0.27
C ILE A 40 9.21 2.24 -0.75
N ILE A 41 9.33 0.92 -0.61
CA ILE A 41 8.71 -0.02 -1.56
C ILE A 41 7.19 0.12 -1.49
N THR A 42 6.64 0.21 -0.28
CA THR A 42 5.21 0.45 -0.08
C THR A 42 4.77 1.77 -0.71
N ALA A 43 5.53 2.86 -0.52
CA ALA A 43 5.23 4.13 -1.15
C ALA A 43 5.32 4.07 -2.69
N ALA A 44 6.30 3.36 -3.25
CA ALA A 44 6.43 3.19 -4.69
C ALA A 44 5.23 2.45 -5.30
N PHE A 45 4.77 1.38 -4.66
CA PHE A 45 3.60 0.61 -5.11
C PHE A 45 2.28 1.39 -4.96
N PHE A 46 2.14 2.20 -3.91
CA PHE A 46 1.00 3.10 -3.77
C PHE A 46 1.02 4.23 -4.79
N LEU A 47 2.19 4.80 -5.10
CA LEU A 47 2.34 5.81 -6.13
C LEU A 47 2.01 5.23 -7.51
N TYR A 48 2.54 4.05 -7.82
CA TYR A 48 2.25 3.32 -9.04
C TYR A 48 0.74 3.11 -9.19
N GLY A 49 0.07 2.58 -8.16
CA GLY A 49 -1.40 2.41 -8.16
C GLY A 49 -2.19 3.69 -8.46
N THR A 50 -1.79 4.83 -7.87
CA THR A 50 -2.45 6.12 -8.14
C THR A 50 -2.19 6.63 -9.56
N LEU A 51 -0.96 6.50 -10.08
CA LEU A 51 -0.60 6.99 -11.40
C LEU A 51 -1.35 6.26 -12.52
N ILE A 52 -1.55 4.95 -12.37
CA ILE A 52 -2.24 4.16 -13.40
C ILE A 52 -3.76 4.22 -13.22
N TYR A 53 -4.27 4.77 -12.11
CA TYR A 53 -5.72 4.83 -11.84
C TYR A 53 -6.51 5.51 -12.97
N SER A 54 -6.05 6.66 -13.44
CA SER A 54 -6.69 7.42 -14.52
C SER A 54 -6.60 6.69 -15.86
N ALA A 55 -5.39 6.23 -16.23
CA ALA A 55 -5.15 5.51 -17.47
C ALA A 55 -5.95 4.20 -17.56
N LEU A 56 -6.01 3.42 -16.47
CA LEU A 56 -6.82 2.19 -16.41
C LEU A 56 -8.31 2.48 -16.47
N ARG A 57 -8.77 3.60 -15.92
CA ARG A 57 -10.19 3.96 -15.97
C ARG A 57 -10.63 4.35 -17.37
N GLU A 58 -9.73 4.94 -18.16
CA GLU A 58 -9.98 5.38 -19.53
C GLU A 58 -9.86 4.23 -20.55
N PHE A 59 -9.03 3.22 -20.26
CA PHE A 59 -8.83 2.06 -21.14
C PHE A 59 -9.83 0.91 -20.93
N ASP A 60 -10.57 0.91 -19.81
CA ASP A 60 -11.36 -0.24 -19.35
C ASP A 60 -12.88 0.06 -19.38
N ASP A 61 -13.48 -0.02 -20.57
CA ASP A 61 -14.94 0.11 -20.80
C ASP A 61 -15.75 -1.00 -20.11
N ILE A 62 -15.13 -2.16 -19.87
CA ILE A 62 -15.78 -3.37 -19.31
C ILE A 62 -15.57 -3.47 -17.79
N TYR A 63 -14.77 -2.56 -17.20
CA TYR A 63 -14.44 -2.51 -15.76
C TYR A 63 -13.82 -3.81 -15.20
N ILE A 64 -13.09 -4.57 -16.02
CA ILE A 64 -12.47 -5.86 -15.64
C ILE A 64 -10.98 -5.69 -15.36
N TRP A 65 -10.28 -4.99 -16.27
CA TRP A 65 -8.82 -4.93 -16.27
C TRP A 65 -8.24 -4.21 -15.05
N ARG A 66 -8.98 -3.26 -14.47
CA ARG A 66 -8.57 -2.59 -13.22
C ARG A 66 -8.33 -3.56 -12.06
N TYR A 67 -9.21 -4.54 -11.86
CA TYR A 67 -9.10 -5.43 -10.70
C TYR A 67 -7.97 -6.43 -10.87
N VAL A 68 -7.74 -6.89 -12.11
CA VAL A 68 -6.62 -7.77 -12.45
C VAL A 68 -5.28 -7.05 -12.23
N VAL A 69 -5.15 -5.83 -12.72
CA VAL A 69 -3.91 -5.05 -12.57
C VAL A 69 -3.66 -4.69 -11.10
N TRP A 70 -4.71 -4.38 -10.34
CA TRP A 70 -4.56 -4.06 -8.91
C TRP A 70 -4.23 -5.30 -8.09
N ALA A 71 -4.87 -6.44 -8.35
CA ALA A 71 -4.52 -7.71 -7.73
C ALA A 71 -3.06 -8.09 -8.03
N PHE A 72 -2.63 -7.90 -9.28
CA PHE A 72 -1.24 -8.14 -9.68
C PHE A 72 -0.28 -7.21 -8.95
N ASN A 73 -0.63 -5.93 -8.81
CA ASN A 73 0.16 -4.96 -8.06
C ASN A 73 0.34 -5.39 -6.59
N ASP A 74 -0.74 -5.82 -5.93
CA ASP A 74 -0.69 -6.27 -4.53
C ASP A 74 0.16 -7.55 -4.38
N ILE A 75 0.01 -8.51 -5.30
CA ILE A 75 0.81 -9.75 -5.31
C ILE A 75 2.29 -9.44 -5.56
N ALA A 76 2.59 -8.53 -6.50
CA ALA A 76 3.96 -8.12 -6.78
C ALA A 76 4.59 -7.42 -5.57
N TRP A 77 3.85 -6.58 -4.86
CA TRP A 77 4.30 -6.00 -3.59
C TRP A 77 4.60 -7.09 -2.56
N MET A 78 3.68 -8.04 -2.36
CA MET A 78 3.85 -9.14 -1.42
C MET A 78 5.10 -9.98 -1.74
N ALA A 79 5.31 -10.29 -3.01
CA ALA A 79 6.47 -11.06 -3.48
C ALA A 79 7.80 -10.33 -3.21
N ILE A 80 7.87 -9.03 -3.49
CA ILE A 80 9.07 -8.22 -3.26
C ILE A 80 9.36 -8.11 -1.76
N ILE A 81 8.36 -7.82 -0.95
CA ILE A 81 8.52 -7.72 0.51
C ILE A 81 8.93 -9.06 1.11
N ALA A 82 8.30 -10.17 0.69
CA ALA A 82 8.68 -11.51 1.12
C ALA A 82 10.14 -11.83 0.77
N TYR A 83 10.55 -11.54 -0.47
CA TYR A 83 11.92 -11.74 -0.92
C TYR A 83 12.93 -10.93 -0.09
N LEU A 84 12.62 -9.67 0.20
CA LEU A 84 13.48 -8.81 1.02
C LEU A 84 13.48 -9.20 2.50
N GLY A 85 12.38 -9.74 3.01
CA GLY A 85 12.29 -10.34 4.34
C GLY A 85 13.21 -11.55 4.49
N ILE A 86 13.26 -12.43 3.49
CA ILE A 86 14.15 -13.60 3.47
C ILE A 86 15.63 -13.19 3.34
N LYS A 87 15.91 -12.04 2.70
CA LYS A 87 17.27 -11.49 2.56
C LYS A 87 17.72 -10.64 3.74
N ASP A 88 16.96 -10.62 4.84
CA ASP A 88 17.20 -9.79 6.03
C ASP A 88 17.35 -8.29 5.71
N LYS A 89 16.77 -7.83 4.59
CA LYS A 89 16.77 -6.42 4.19
C LYS A 89 15.62 -5.63 4.79
N VAL A 90 14.65 -6.33 5.38
CA VAL A 90 13.45 -5.80 6.03
C VAL A 90 13.23 -6.60 7.31
N TYR A 91 12.65 -5.99 8.35
CA TYR A 91 12.27 -6.73 9.56
C TYR A 91 11.30 -7.86 9.24
N LEU A 92 11.66 -9.10 9.62
CA LEU A 92 10.82 -10.28 9.34
C LEU A 92 9.41 -10.14 9.91
N TRP A 93 9.26 -9.62 11.14
CA TRP A 93 7.95 -9.39 11.75
C TRP A 93 7.13 -8.35 10.96
N GLN A 94 7.77 -7.31 10.41
CA GLN A 94 7.11 -6.27 9.62
C GLN A 94 6.67 -6.85 8.27
N SER A 95 7.50 -7.71 7.66
CA SER A 95 7.15 -8.47 6.45
C SER A 95 5.93 -9.38 6.68
N VAL A 96 5.92 -10.14 7.78
CA VAL A 96 4.81 -11.06 8.10
C VAL A 96 3.52 -10.28 8.36
N LEU A 97 3.56 -9.23 9.20
CA LEU A 97 2.39 -8.38 9.45
C LEU A 97 1.88 -7.71 8.17
N GLY A 98 2.79 -7.18 7.34
CA GLY A 98 2.44 -6.57 6.07
C GLY A 98 1.73 -7.54 5.13
N GLN A 99 2.21 -8.78 5.03
CA GLN A 99 1.55 -9.81 4.23
C GLN A 99 0.16 -10.19 4.75
N LEU A 100 0.01 -10.33 6.07
CA LEU A 100 -1.29 -10.65 6.69
C LEU A 100 -2.34 -9.56 6.45
N VAL A 101 -1.93 -8.30 6.42
CA VAL A 101 -2.82 -7.18 6.12
C VAL A 101 -3.14 -7.13 4.62
N VAL A 102 -2.12 -7.21 3.77
CA VAL A 102 -2.26 -6.99 2.33
C VAL A 102 -2.93 -8.16 1.61
N ILE A 103 -2.80 -9.41 2.07
CA ILE A 103 -3.39 -10.59 1.40
C ILE A 103 -4.91 -10.48 1.20
N MET A 104 -5.59 -9.72 2.05
CA MET A 104 -7.02 -9.46 1.91
C MET A 104 -7.35 -8.62 0.68
N ALA A 105 -6.45 -7.76 0.21
CA ALA A 105 -6.66 -6.91 -0.96
C ALA A 105 -6.80 -7.73 -2.26
N PRO A 106 -5.82 -8.56 -2.69
CA PRO A 106 -5.96 -9.33 -3.92
C PRO A 106 -7.10 -10.34 -3.85
N ILE A 107 -7.43 -10.88 -2.66
CA ILE A 107 -8.63 -11.73 -2.49
C ILE A 107 -9.90 -10.94 -2.81
N LEU A 108 -10.04 -9.71 -2.29
CA LEU A 108 -11.19 -8.85 -2.58
C LEU A 108 -11.22 -8.40 -4.05
N GLN A 109 -10.06 -8.16 -4.66
CA GLN A 109 -9.95 -7.82 -6.09
C GLN A 109 -10.45 -8.98 -6.97
N LEU A 110 -10.02 -10.21 -6.68
CA LEU A 110 -10.44 -11.42 -7.40
C LEU A 110 -11.92 -11.75 -7.14
N PHE A 111 -12.38 -11.61 -5.90
CA PHE A 111 -13.79 -11.79 -5.56
C PHE A 111 -14.67 -10.81 -6.35
N ARG A 112 -14.26 -9.54 -6.46
CA ARG A 112 -14.99 -8.53 -7.24
C ARG A 112 -14.97 -8.80 -8.74
N LEU A 113 -13.88 -9.35 -9.26
CA LEU A 113 -13.80 -9.81 -10.65
C LEU A 113 -14.82 -10.92 -10.94
N VAL A 114 -14.92 -11.91 -10.05
CA VAL A 114 -15.87 -13.03 -10.19
C VAL A 114 -17.31 -12.56 -10.01
N ASP A 115 -17.57 -11.75 -8.99
CA ASP A 115 -18.91 -11.27 -8.64
C ASP A 115 -19.53 -10.39 -9.74
N ARG A 116 -18.72 -9.57 -10.42
CA ARG A 116 -19.20 -8.78 -11.57
C ARG A 116 -19.56 -9.63 -12.79
N HIS A 117 -18.99 -10.82 -12.92
CA HIS A 117 -19.30 -11.75 -14.02
C HIS A 117 -20.51 -12.63 -13.72
N LEU A 118 -20.75 -12.95 -12.44
CA LEU A 118 -21.80 -13.88 -12.04
C LEU A 118 -23.04 -13.17 -11.50
N TRP A 119 -22.91 -12.26 -10.53
CA TRP A 119 -24.01 -11.97 -9.59
C TRP A 119 -24.38 -10.48 -9.42
N ASP A 120 -23.66 -9.52 -10.02
CA ASP A 120 -23.97 -8.06 -10.04
C ASP A 120 -24.56 -7.51 -8.72
N LEU A 121 -24.03 -7.99 -7.58
CA LEU A 121 -24.62 -7.78 -6.27
C LEU A 121 -24.13 -6.45 -5.68
N SER A 122 -25.06 -5.57 -5.28
CA SER A 122 -24.74 -4.29 -4.62
C SER A 122 -23.91 -4.44 -3.33
N TYR A 123 -23.98 -5.61 -2.67
CA TYR A 123 -23.28 -5.90 -1.41
C TYR A 123 -21.74 -5.92 -1.56
N SER A 124 -21.24 -6.53 -2.64
CA SER A 124 -19.80 -6.62 -2.96
C SER A 124 -19.17 -5.25 -3.20
N THR A 125 -19.94 -4.32 -3.79
CA THR A 125 -19.47 -2.95 -4.00
C THR A 125 -19.24 -2.20 -2.68
N TYR A 126 -20.10 -2.40 -1.69
CA TYR A 126 -19.96 -1.78 -0.37
C TYR A 126 -18.79 -2.36 0.43
N MET A 127 -18.63 -3.69 0.41
CA MET A 127 -17.50 -4.36 1.05
C MET A 127 -16.17 -3.89 0.49
N TYR A 128 -16.02 -3.85 -0.83
CA TYR A 128 -14.79 -3.41 -1.48
C TYR A 128 -14.45 -1.94 -1.18
N LYS A 129 -15.44 -1.04 -1.21
CA LYS A 129 -15.21 0.39 -0.90
C LYS A 129 -14.83 0.65 0.55
N THR A 130 -15.21 -0.24 1.46
CA THR A 130 -14.92 -0.10 2.90
C THR A 130 -13.62 -0.81 3.28
N LEU A 131 -13.40 -2.03 2.79
CA LEU A 131 -12.28 -2.89 3.20
C LEU A 131 -10.95 -2.47 2.56
N LEU A 132 -10.93 -2.03 1.30
CA LEU A 132 -9.67 -1.60 0.67
C LEU A 132 -9.02 -0.40 1.36
N PRO A 133 -9.76 0.67 1.69
CA PRO A 133 -9.19 1.76 2.49
C PRO A 133 -8.66 1.27 3.84
N LEU A 134 -9.36 0.35 4.51
CA LEU A 134 -8.90 -0.22 5.78
C LEU A 134 -7.61 -1.02 5.63
N ILE A 135 -7.47 -1.80 4.56
CA ILE A 135 -6.23 -2.54 4.27
C ILE A 135 -5.09 -1.56 4.00
N ASN A 136 -5.32 -0.52 3.19
CA ASN A 136 -4.31 0.50 2.92
C ASN A 136 -3.89 1.25 4.19
N ILE A 137 -4.84 1.62 5.05
CA ILE A 137 -4.56 2.20 6.38
C ILE A 137 -3.72 1.22 7.21
N GLY A 138 -4.10 -0.05 7.25
CA GLY A 138 -3.35 -1.10 7.95
C GLY A 138 -1.90 -1.19 7.47
N THR A 139 -1.66 -1.19 6.16
CA THR A 139 -0.32 -1.22 5.57
C THR A 139 0.48 0.03 5.96
N VAL A 140 -0.14 1.22 5.95
CA VAL A 140 0.50 2.45 6.43
C VAL A 140 0.85 2.33 7.91
N VAL A 141 -0.05 1.83 8.77
CA VAL A 141 0.23 1.62 10.19
C VAL A 141 1.43 0.69 10.37
N VAL A 142 1.53 -0.39 9.59
CA VAL A 142 2.68 -1.31 9.62
C VAL A 142 3.99 -0.61 9.24
N CYS A 143 3.97 0.36 8.33
CA CYS A 143 5.14 1.21 8.05
C CYS A 143 5.56 2.07 9.25
N TYR A 144 4.61 2.52 10.07
CA TYR A 144 4.85 3.37 11.24
C TYR A 144 5.21 2.58 12.52
N LEU A 145 4.89 1.29 12.61
CA LEU A 145 5.16 0.46 13.80
C LEU A 145 6.63 0.50 14.28
N PRO A 146 7.67 0.45 13.42
CA PRO A 146 9.06 0.53 13.87
C PRO A 146 9.37 1.87 14.56
N LEU A 147 8.74 2.98 14.14
CA LEU A 147 8.91 4.27 14.83
C LEU A 147 8.34 4.23 16.24
N ILE A 148 7.12 3.70 16.40
CA ILE A 148 6.46 3.60 17.71
C ILE A 148 7.33 2.78 18.66
N TYR A 149 7.82 1.62 18.19
CA TYR A 149 8.69 0.76 18.98
C TYR A 149 9.98 1.45 19.45
N LEU A 150 10.59 2.26 18.58
CA LEU A 150 11.79 3.04 18.91
C LEU A 150 11.51 4.14 19.95
N PHE A 151 10.35 4.79 19.90
CA PHE A 151 9.96 5.79 20.91
C PHE A 151 9.67 5.15 22.27
N THR A 152 8.97 4.01 22.29
CA THR A 152 8.65 3.31 23.55
C THR A 152 9.90 2.75 24.24
N ARG A 153 10.88 2.23 23.48
CA ARG A 153 12.14 1.75 24.06
C ARG A 153 13.01 2.86 24.67
N ARG A 154 13.02 4.05 24.07
CA ARG A 154 13.75 5.21 24.63
C ARG A 154 13.12 5.71 25.94
N SER A 155 11.79 5.65 26.06
CA SER A 155 11.06 6.03 27.27
C SER A 155 11.32 5.12 28.47
N GLN A 156 11.76 3.87 28.24
CA GLN A 156 12.11 2.94 29.33
C GLN A 156 13.57 3.07 29.79
N GLN A 157 14.38 3.91 29.14
CA GLN A 157 15.79 4.14 29.47
C GLN A 157 16.04 5.50 30.13
N THR A 158 14.99 6.25 30.43
CA THR A 158 14.99 7.49 31.23
C THR A 158 14.27 7.24 32.54
#